data_AF-A0AAX3VUS6-F1
#
_entry.id   AF-A0AAX3VUS6-F1
#
_cell.length_a   1.000
_cell.length_b   1.000
_cell.length_c   1.000
_cell.angle_alpha   90.00
_cell.angle_beta   90.00
_cell.angle_gamma   90.00
#
_symmetry.space_group_name_H-M   'P 1'
#
loop_
_entity.id
_entity.type
_entity.pdbx_description
1 polymer ?
#
loop_
_entity_poly.entity_id
_entity_poly.type
_entity_poly.pdbx_seq_one_letter_code
_entity_poly.pdbx_strand_id
1 'polypeptide(L)'
;MIRTMQPSGIKLWIVKGPERDRCEAVNITDADKAASMLQTLGYQQVLAISKRRSIYFVGPFHVTLDHLDELGDFAELAIMTDDETLLPSYRQQLQDLATRLGLSSRQLETRTYRTLCEQSLILNSERLPS
;
A
#
# COMPACT_ATOMS: atom_id res chain seq x y z
N MET A 1 4.03 4.82 -8.64
CA MET A 1 3.81 5.75 -7.51
C MET A 1 5.15 6.16 -6.91
N ILE A 2 5.27 7.42 -6.48
CA ILE A 2 6.40 7.90 -5.68
C ILE A 2 5.96 7.91 -4.21
N ARG A 3 6.82 7.40 -3.32
CA ARG A 3 6.56 7.35 -1.87
C ARG A 3 7.71 8.00 -1.13
N THR A 4 7.39 8.81 -0.13
CA THR A 4 8.34 9.38 0.83
C THR A 4 7.95 8.95 2.24
N MET A 5 8.94 8.65 3.09
CA MET A 5 8.73 8.20 4.47
C MET A 5 9.55 9.05 5.42
N GLN A 6 8.91 9.55 6.48
CA GLN A 6 9.54 10.35 7.52
C GLN A 6 9.26 9.72 8.89
N PRO A 7 10.21 9.75 9.84
CA PRO A 7 11.52 10.42 9.77
C PRO A 7 12.64 9.59 9.13
N SER A 8 12.37 8.38 8.62
CA SER A 8 13.43 7.49 8.10
C SER A 8 14.15 8.01 6.85
N GLY A 9 13.56 8.97 6.12
CA GLY A 9 14.12 9.53 4.90
C GLY A 9 14.08 8.61 3.68
N ILE A 10 13.51 7.40 3.82
CA ILE A 10 13.37 6.45 2.71
C ILE A 10 12.42 7.03 1.66
N LYS A 11 12.84 6.96 0.39
CA LYS A 11 12.03 7.34 -0.77
C LYS A 11 12.05 6.22 -1.78
N LEU A 12 10.89 5.87 -2.30
CA LEU A 12 10.72 4.75 -3.22
C LEU A 12 9.98 5.18 -4.48
N TRP A 13 10.42 4.67 -5.62
CA TRP A 13 9.57 4.57 -6.81
C TRP A 13 9.07 3.13 -6.91
N ILE A 14 7.74 2.98 -6.91
CA ILE A 14 7.05 1.68 -6.88
C ILE A 14 6.14 1.55 -8.11
N VAL A 15 6.20 0.41 -8.78
CA VAL A 15 5.28 0.00 -9.85
C VAL A 15 4.58 -1.30 -9.43
N LYS A 16 3.25 -1.36 -9.58
CA LYS A 16 2.44 -2.55 -9.26
C LYS A 16 1.71 -3.01 -10.51
N GLY A 17 1.59 -4.33 -10.68
CA GLY A 17 0.93 -4.94 -11.83
C GLY A 17 1.85 -5.24 -13.03
N PRO A 18 1.27 -5.69 -14.16
CA PRO A 18 -0.16 -5.88 -14.37
C PRO A 18 -0.77 -7.06 -13.61
N GLU A 19 0.03 -8.07 -13.26
CA GLU A 19 -0.42 -9.22 -12.47
C GLU A 19 -0.74 -8.80 -11.02
N ARG A 20 -1.73 -9.47 -10.41
CA ARG A 20 -2.25 -9.11 -9.08
C ARG A 20 -1.16 -9.02 -8.01
N ASP A 21 -0.20 -9.94 -8.05
CA ASP A 21 0.84 -10.08 -7.02
C ASP A 21 2.19 -9.46 -7.47
N ARG A 22 2.25 -8.82 -8.64
CA ARG A 22 3.47 -8.19 -9.14
C ARG A 22 3.69 -6.81 -8.52
N CYS A 23 4.86 -6.62 -7.92
CA CYS A 23 5.25 -5.33 -7.34
C CYS A 23 6.77 -5.16 -7.44
N GLU A 24 7.20 -4.08 -8.08
CA GLU A 24 8.62 -3.69 -8.18
C GLU A 24 8.81 -2.35 -7.47
N ALA A 25 9.92 -2.22 -6.74
CA ALA A 25 10.26 -1.01 -6.02
C ALA A 25 11.76 -0.76 -6.05
N VAL A 26 12.14 0.49 -6.25
CA VAL A 26 13.53 0.95 -6.18
C VAL A 26 13.66 2.12 -5.23
N ASN A 27 14.81 2.20 -4.55
CA ASN A 27 15.19 3.38 -3.79
C ASN A 27 15.48 4.53 -4.76
N ILE A 28 14.99 5.72 -4.42
CA ILE A 28 15.33 6.96 -5.11
C ILE A 28 15.89 7.95 -4.11
N THR A 29 16.77 8.84 -4.56
CA THR A 29 17.40 9.84 -3.69
C THR A 29 16.58 11.14 -3.62
N ASP A 30 15.81 11.42 -4.66
CA ASP A 30 15.07 12.68 -4.84
C ASP A 30 13.68 12.39 -5.43
N ALA A 31 12.65 12.61 -4.60
CA ALA A 31 11.27 12.35 -4.99
C ALA A 31 10.73 13.37 -5.99
N ASP A 32 11.16 14.63 -5.88
CA ASP A 32 10.69 15.73 -6.73
C ASP A 32 11.27 15.59 -8.13
N LYS A 33 12.56 15.23 -8.24
CA LYS A 33 13.17 14.90 -9.54
C LYS A 33 12.52 13.69 -10.19
N ALA A 34 12.27 12.63 -9.42
CA ALA A 34 11.59 11.44 -9.95
C ALA A 34 10.17 11.76 -10.45
N ALA A 35 9.41 12.58 -9.70
CA ALA A 35 8.09 13.04 -10.11
C ALA A 35 8.15 13.92 -11.37
N SER A 36 9.13 14.83 -11.46
CA SER A 36 9.36 15.67 -12.64
C SER A 36 9.67 14.84 -13.89
N MET A 37 10.54 13.84 -13.78
CA MET A 37 10.84 12.92 -14.90
C MET A 37 9.59 12.16 -15.36
N LEU A 38 8.76 11.69 -14.44
CA LEU A 38 7.49 11.02 -14.78
C LEU A 38 6.53 11.96 -15.50
N GLN A 39 6.46 13.24 -15.11
CA GLN A 39 5.66 14.25 -15.81
C GLN A 39 6.16 14.48 -17.24
N THR A 40 7.48 14.53 -17.45
CA THR A 40 8.06 14.61 -18.81
C THR A 40 7.69 13.41 -19.68
N LEU A 41 7.56 12.22 -19.08
CA LEU A 41 7.10 11.00 -19.76
C LEU A 41 5.58 10.95 -19.99
N GLY A 42 4.83 11.99 -19.57
CA GLY A 42 3.39 12.09 -19.76
C GLY A 42 2.54 11.54 -18.60
N TYR A 43 3.14 11.06 -17.52
CA TYR A 43 2.39 10.65 -16.33
C TYR A 43 1.95 11.88 -15.53
N GLN A 44 0.72 11.84 -15.00
CA GLN A 44 0.18 12.90 -14.16
C GLN A 44 -0.13 12.38 -12.76
N GLN A 45 0.02 13.23 -11.74
CA GLN A 45 -0.41 12.88 -10.40
C GLN A 45 -1.94 12.89 -10.34
N VAL A 46 -2.52 11.72 -10.06
CA VAL A 46 -3.98 11.57 -9.95
C VAL A 46 -4.48 11.54 -8.51
N LEU A 47 -3.62 11.21 -7.55
CA LEU A 47 -3.97 11.09 -6.14
C LEU A 47 -2.73 11.20 -5.26
N ALA A 48 -2.87 11.85 -4.10
CA ALA A 48 -1.89 11.84 -3.02
C ALA A 48 -2.54 11.22 -1.77
N ILE A 49 -1.85 10.28 -1.12
CA ILE A 49 -2.33 9.60 0.09
C ILE A 49 -1.26 9.76 1.18
N SER A 50 -1.68 10.31 2.32
CA SER A 50 -0.86 10.41 3.54
C SER A 50 -1.37 9.41 4.57
N LYS A 51 -0.44 8.74 5.26
CA LYS A 51 -0.76 7.76 6.31
C LYS A 51 0.40 7.58 7.28
N ARG A 52 0.08 7.22 8.52
CA ARG A 52 1.08 6.77 9.50
C ARG A 52 1.25 5.26 9.34
N ARG A 53 2.47 4.79 9.09
CA ARG A 53 2.78 3.36 8.91
C ARG A 53 3.84 2.91 9.91
N SER A 54 3.55 1.84 10.65
CA SER A 54 4.55 1.05 11.38
C SER A 54 4.84 -0.23 10.62
N ILE A 55 6.10 -0.68 10.58
CA ILE A 55 6.52 -1.88 9.88
C ILE A 55 7.22 -2.81 10.87
N TYR A 56 6.78 -4.06 10.90
CA TYR A 56 7.32 -5.13 11.75
C TYR A 56 7.70 -6.32 10.88
N PHE A 57 8.72 -7.06 11.31
CA PHE A 57 9.16 -8.29 10.65
C PHE A 57 8.86 -9.47 11.58
N VAL A 58 8.13 -10.46 11.06
CA VAL A 58 7.75 -11.68 11.79
C VAL A 58 8.24 -12.87 10.97
N GLY A 59 9.48 -13.29 11.22
CA GLY A 59 10.16 -14.25 10.36
C GLY A 59 10.30 -13.69 8.94
N PRO A 60 9.84 -14.39 7.89
CA PRO A 60 9.90 -13.90 6.50
C PRO A 60 8.77 -12.92 6.16
N PHE A 61 7.81 -12.70 7.05
CA PHE A 61 6.64 -11.86 6.80
C PHE A 61 6.86 -10.42 7.25
N HIS A 62 6.27 -9.52 6.49
CA HIS A 62 6.13 -8.10 6.81
C HIS A 62 4.72 -7.88 7.34
N VAL A 63 4.62 -7.29 8.53
CA VAL A 63 3.37 -6.83 9.11
C VAL A 63 3.41 -5.31 9.14
N THR A 64 2.47 -4.64 8.49
CA THR A 64 2.36 -3.18 8.55
C THR A 64 1.07 -2.78 9.22
N LEU A 65 1.13 -1.76 10.08
CA LEU A 65 -0.03 -1.12 10.69
C LEU A 65 -0.12 0.31 10.15
N ASP A 66 -1.24 0.59 9.49
CA ASP A 66 -1.51 1.82 8.80
C ASP A 66 -2.68 2.56 9.44
N HIS A 67 -2.52 3.86 9.63
CA HIS A 67 -3.60 4.76 10.00
C HIS A 67 -3.76 5.84 8.93
N LEU A 68 -4.97 5.97 8.40
CA LEU A 68 -5.40 7.03 7.49
C LEU A 68 -6.50 7.82 8.17
N ASP A 69 -6.34 9.13 8.33
CA ASP A 69 -7.24 9.96 9.15
C ASP A 69 -8.72 9.82 8.72
N GLU A 70 -8.98 9.69 7.42
CA GLU A 70 -10.34 9.58 6.86
C GLU A 70 -10.87 8.14 6.73
N LEU A 71 -10.01 7.12 6.87
CA LEU A 71 -10.38 5.71 6.61
C LEU A 71 -10.20 4.79 7.82
N GLY A 72 -9.45 5.21 8.84
CA GLY A 72 -9.15 4.44 10.04
C GLY A 72 -7.91 3.57 9.93
N ASP A 73 -7.92 2.47 10.70
CA ASP A 73 -6.77 1.59 10.91
C ASP A 73 -6.81 0.33 10.03
N PHE A 74 -5.66 -0.04 9.49
CA PHE A 74 -5.48 -1.20 8.61
C PHE A 74 -4.23 -1.98 8.98
N ALA A 75 -4.26 -3.29 8.73
CA ALA A 75 -3.08 -4.15 8.80
C ALA A 75 -2.81 -4.81 7.45
N GLU A 76 -1.59 -4.70 6.92
CA GLU A 76 -1.14 -5.50 5.76
C GLU A 76 -0.19 -6.60 6.25
N LEU A 77 -0.45 -7.84 5.80
CA LEU A 77 0.45 -8.98 5.99
C LEU A 77 0.99 -9.37 4.62
N ALA A 78 2.31 -9.37 4.45
CA ALA A 78 2.92 -9.55 3.14
C ALA A 78 4.23 -10.32 3.20
N ILE A 79 4.59 -10.93 2.07
CA ILE A 79 5.90 -11.48 1.79
C ILE A 79 6.23 -11.17 0.32
N MET A 80 7.50 -10.94 0.03
CA MET A 80 8.01 -10.76 -1.33
C MET A 80 8.80 -12.01 -1.70
N THR A 81 8.59 -12.53 -2.91
CA THR A 81 9.32 -13.68 -3.44
C THR A 81 9.43 -13.56 -4.96
N ASP A 82 10.54 -14.02 -5.51
CA ASP A 82 10.74 -14.15 -6.97
C ASP A 82 10.29 -15.53 -7.49
N ASP A 83 9.86 -16.44 -6.61
CA ASP A 83 9.40 -17.78 -6.96
C ASP A 83 7.86 -17.87 -6.86
N GLU A 84 7.20 -17.79 -8.01
CA GLU A 84 5.75 -17.86 -8.11
C GLU A 84 5.16 -19.20 -7.63
N THR A 85 5.95 -20.28 -7.65
CA THR A 85 5.49 -21.61 -7.22
C THR A 85 5.19 -21.66 -5.72
N LEU A 86 5.78 -20.73 -4.95
CA LEU A 86 5.56 -20.63 -3.50
C LEU A 86 4.31 -19.82 -3.13
N LEU A 87 3.70 -19.09 -4.07
CA LEU A 87 2.56 -18.19 -3.79
C LEU A 87 1.39 -18.89 -3.08
N PRO A 88 0.94 -20.10 -3.48
CA PRO A 88 -0.14 -20.79 -2.76
C PRO A 88 0.22 -21.08 -1.29
N SER A 89 1.45 -21.51 -1.02
CA SER A 89 1.91 -21.81 0.33
C SER A 89 2.00 -20.54 1.18
N TYR A 90 2.56 -19.46 0.63
CA TYR A 90 2.64 -18.19 1.35
C TYR A 90 1.28 -17.58 1.64
N ARG A 91 0.29 -17.71 0.75
CA ARG A 91 -1.08 -17.26 1.03
C ARG A 91 -1.67 -17.99 2.25
N GLN A 92 -1.46 -19.30 2.35
CA GLN A 92 -1.91 -20.07 3.52
C GLN A 92 -1.21 -19.60 4.80
N GLN A 93 0.12 -19.44 4.76
CA GLN A 93 0.88 -18.98 5.93
C GLN A 93 0.49 -17.55 6.39
N LEU A 94 0.17 -16.66 5.44
CA LEU A 94 -0.35 -15.32 5.74
C LEU A 94 -1.74 -15.40 6.40
N GLN A 95 -2.60 -16.31 5.97
CA GLN A 95 -3.91 -16.53 6.58
C GLN A 95 -3.78 -17.04 8.02
N ASP A 96 -2.85 -17.97 8.26
CA ASP A 96 -2.56 -18.49 9.61
C ASP A 96 -1.96 -17.39 10.51
N LEU A 97 -1.09 -16.54 9.96
CA LEU A 97 -0.57 -15.35 10.66
C LEU A 97 -1.70 -14.37 11.03
N ALA A 98 -2.62 -14.10 10.10
CA ALA A 98 -3.78 -13.25 10.36
C ALA A 98 -4.61 -13.77 11.53
N THR A 99 -4.90 -15.07 11.54
CA THR A 99 -5.65 -15.72 12.64
C THR A 99 -4.92 -15.61 13.97
N ARG A 100 -3.60 -15.81 14.01
CA ARG A 100 -2.81 -15.64 15.24
C ARG A 100 -2.81 -14.20 15.77
N LEU A 101 -2.94 -13.21 14.88
CA LEU A 101 -3.05 -11.80 15.23
C LEU A 101 -4.49 -11.38 15.57
N GLY A 102 -5.45 -12.31 15.59
CA GLY A 102 -6.86 -12.02 15.88
C GLY A 102 -7.61 -11.34 14.73
N LEU A 103 -7.05 -11.36 13.51
CA LEU A 103 -7.70 -10.82 12.32
C LEU A 103 -8.60 -11.89 11.69
N SER A 104 -9.89 -11.59 11.59
CA SER A 104 -10.88 -12.49 10.99
C SER A 104 -11.10 -12.20 9.51
N SER A 105 -11.60 -13.20 8.76
CA SER A 105 -11.94 -13.03 7.35
C SER A 105 -13.00 -11.96 7.08
N ARG A 106 -13.85 -11.63 8.07
CA ARG A 106 -14.83 -10.53 7.97
C ARG A 106 -14.19 -9.15 7.93
N GLN A 107 -12.96 -9.01 8.38
CA GLN A 107 -12.18 -7.77 8.37
C GLN A 107 -11.30 -7.65 7.14
N LEU A 108 -11.36 -8.61 6.21
CA LEU A 108 -10.55 -8.59 5.00
C LEU A 108 -10.99 -7.43 4.09
N GLU A 109 -10.12 -6.44 3.94
CA GLU A 109 -10.30 -5.37 2.96
C GLU A 109 -9.60 -5.76 1.65
N THR A 110 -10.39 -5.88 0.58
CA THR A 110 -9.88 -6.27 -0.75
C THR A 110 -9.63 -5.05 -1.64
N ARG A 111 -10.16 -3.88 -1.29
CA ARG A 111 -9.97 -2.63 -2.02
C ARG A 111 -8.61 -2.03 -1.67
N THR A 112 -8.00 -1.38 -2.65
CA THR A 112 -6.75 -0.63 -2.41
C THR A 112 -7.04 0.68 -1.69
N TYR A 113 -6.05 1.25 -1.00
CA TYR A 113 -6.19 2.60 -0.42
C TYR A 113 -6.59 3.64 -1.47
N ARG A 114 -6.12 3.54 -2.71
CA ARG A 114 -6.56 4.40 -3.80
C ARG A 114 -8.09 4.34 -3.97
N THR A 115 -8.63 3.14 -4.12
CA THR A 115 -10.06 2.90 -4.29
C THR A 115 -10.86 3.43 -3.09
N LEU A 116 -10.38 3.20 -1.86
CA LEU A 116 -11.04 3.69 -0.65
C LEU A 116 -11.03 5.22 -0.55
N CYS A 117 -9.90 5.86 -0.85
CA CYS A 117 -9.79 7.32 -0.85
C CYS A 117 -10.67 7.96 -1.94
N GLU A 118 -10.68 7.41 -3.16
CA GLU A 118 -11.54 7.88 -4.24
C GLU A 118 -13.03 7.78 -3.85
N GLN A 119 -13.45 6.67 -3.22
CA GLN A 119 -14.83 6.49 -2.72
C GLN A 119 -15.18 7.49 -1.61
N SER A 120 -14.26 7.72 -0.65
CA SER A 120 -14.46 8.68 0.43
C SER A 120 -14.61 10.12 -0.09
N LEU A 121 -13.79 10.52 -1.07
CA LEU A 121 -13.87 11.84 -1.69
C LEU A 121 -15.22 12.07 -2.39
N ILE A 122 -15.73 11.08 -3.11
CA ILE A 122 -17.05 11.16 -3.78
C ILE A 122 -18.16 11.33 -2.74
N LEU A 123 -18.18 10.49 -1.71
CA LEU A 123 -19.20 10.54 -0.65
C LEU A 123 -19.19 11.87 0.12
N ASN A 124 -18.01 12.46 0.33
CA ASN A 124 -17.88 13.75 0.99
C ASN A 124 -18.34 14.90 0.10
N SER A 125 -18.14 14.81 -1.22
CA SER A 125 -18.61 15.82 -2.18
C SER A 125 -20.14 15.88 -2.30
N GLU A 126 -20.83 14.75 -2.14
CA GLU A 126 -22.30 14.68 -2.17
C GLU A 126 -22.98 15.15 -0.87
N ARG A 127 -22.21 15.33 0.22
CA ARG A 127 -22.73 15.79 1.52
C ARG A 127 -22.63 17.30 1.76
N LEU A 128 -21.99 18.06 0.88
CA LEU A 128 -21.99 19.52 0.94
C LEU A 128 -23.25 20.05 0.22
N PRO A 129 -24.21 20.70 0.92
CA PRO A 129 -25.30 21.38 0.24
C PRO A 129 -24.73 22.57 -0.57
N SER A 130 -25.29 22.75 -1.77
CA SER A 130 -25.10 23.90 -2.66
C SER A 130 -25.35 25.24 -1.99
#